data_AF-A0A964W6Z1-F1
#
_entry.id   AF-A0A964W6Z1-F1
#
_cell.length_a   1.000
_cell.length_b   1.000
_cell.length_c   1.000
_cell.angle_alpha   90.00
_cell.angle_beta   90.00
_cell.angle_gamma   90.00
#
_symmetry.space_group_name_H-M   'P 1'
#
loop_
_entity.id
_entity.type
_entity.pdbx_description
1 polymer ?
#
loop_
_entity_poly.entity_id
_entity_poly.type
_entity_poly.pdbx_seq_one_letter_code
_entity_poly.pdbx_strand_id
1 'polypeptide(L)'
;MFSKDSDGKFSEYKGKMARLDKNGNVKHYRGDVGGIVNALSDLQNGSQFANDIITRLQSSENNFNFIVENKEVNRVQVDLGLGNGRTGILNNNAYAFQVIEQGKNVVSYSPFNNIGSGGDIIWNPKTGIIGLGHELGHAYDANFGMLDSRRISINGGTEEIREVRGVYYENRIRQDLDKRLRPNYSGPSLLDGNKNPIYYQGILPTIMLLGK
;
A
#
# COMPACT_ATOMS: atom_id res chain seq x y z
N MET A 1 12.32 8.11 -9.21
CA MET A 1 11.66 9.12 -8.36
C MET A 1 11.47 10.38 -9.19
N PHE A 2 10.27 10.96 -9.20
CA PHE A 2 9.98 12.20 -9.91
C PHE A 2 9.64 13.28 -8.88
N SER A 3 10.13 14.51 -9.09
CA SER A 3 9.75 15.66 -8.25
C SER A 3 9.06 16.70 -9.09
N LYS A 4 8.07 17.38 -8.49
CA LYS A 4 7.40 18.50 -9.12
C LYS A 4 8.27 19.75 -8.99
N ASP A 5 8.73 20.27 -10.11
CA ASP A 5 9.53 21.49 -10.17
C ASP A 5 8.63 22.73 -9.90
N SER A 6 9.26 23.88 -9.67
CA SER A 6 8.56 25.15 -9.38
C SER A 6 7.66 25.65 -10.52
N ASP A 7 7.80 25.08 -11.71
CA ASP A 7 6.95 25.32 -12.89
C ASP A 7 5.78 24.33 -12.98
N GLY A 8 5.63 23.44 -12.00
CA GLY A 8 4.54 22.46 -11.92
C GLY A 8 4.75 21.20 -12.76
N LYS A 9 5.90 21.04 -13.44
CA LYS A 9 6.21 19.85 -14.23
C LYS A 9 6.90 18.78 -13.38
N PHE A 10 6.60 17.52 -13.66
CA PHE A 10 7.28 16.39 -13.05
C PHE A 10 8.54 16.06 -13.85
N SER A 11 9.70 16.08 -13.21
CA SER A 11 10.99 15.73 -13.83
C SER A 11 11.69 14.62 -13.05
N GLU A 12 12.51 13.83 -13.76
CA GLU A 12 13.32 12.77 -13.17
C GLU A 12 14.23 13.37 -12.09
N TYR A 13 14.25 12.75 -10.91
CA TYR A 13 14.90 13.31 -9.73
C TYR A 13 16.42 13.44 -9.91
N LYS A 14 16.90 14.67 -10.13
CA LYS A 14 18.33 15.00 -10.31
C LYS A 14 19.07 15.36 -9.02
N GLY A 15 18.63 14.87 -7.86
CA GLY A 15 19.34 15.09 -6.58
C GLY A 15 19.23 16.49 -5.96
N LYS A 16 18.50 17.44 -6.55
CA LYS A 16 18.36 18.83 -6.04
C LYS A 16 17.79 18.96 -4.62
N MET A 17 17.09 17.93 -4.11
CA MET A 17 16.50 17.95 -2.77
C MET A 17 17.35 17.24 -1.71
N ALA A 18 18.44 16.57 -2.10
CA ALA A 18 19.36 15.94 -1.15
C ALA A 18 20.42 16.96 -0.70
N ARG A 19 20.54 17.22 0.61
CA ARG A 19 21.77 17.80 1.16
C ARG A 19 22.80 16.70 1.27
N LEU A 20 23.95 16.92 0.66
CA LEU A 20 25.08 16.02 0.77
C LEU A 20 25.99 16.44 1.94
N ASP A 21 26.68 15.48 2.55
CA ASP A 21 27.79 15.74 3.43
C ASP A 21 29.05 16.13 2.63
N LYS A 22 30.15 16.41 3.34
CA LYS A 22 31.45 16.75 2.74
C LYS A 22 32.05 15.64 1.86
N ASN A 23 31.53 14.41 1.96
CA ASN A 23 31.98 13.24 1.23
C ASN A 23 31.03 12.88 0.07
N GLY A 24 30.00 13.69 -0.18
CA GLY A 24 29.00 13.44 -1.23
C GLY A 24 27.89 12.47 -0.83
N ASN A 25 27.82 12.02 0.43
CA ASN A 25 26.74 11.15 0.91
C ASN A 25 25.49 11.97 1.20
N VAL A 26 24.30 11.42 0.94
CA VAL A 26 23.06 12.09 1.31
C VAL A 26 22.93 12.16 2.84
N LYS A 27 22.92 13.38 3.37
CA LYS A 27 22.71 13.68 4.80
C LYS A 27 21.22 13.85 5.13
N HIS A 28 20.46 14.50 4.24
CA HIS A 28 19.01 14.63 4.38
C HIS A 28 18.32 15.04 3.08
N TYR A 29 17.04 14.73 2.96
CA TYR A 29 16.19 15.21 1.89
C TYR A 29 15.35 16.42 2.36
N ARG A 30 15.04 17.36 1.46
CA ARG A 30 14.21 18.55 1.73
C ARG A 30 12.83 18.44 1.11
N GLY A 31 11.89 19.25 1.62
CA GLY A 31 10.53 19.35 1.11
C GLY A 31 9.79 18.03 1.18
N ASP A 32 8.93 17.79 0.19
CA ASP A 32 8.08 16.60 0.10
C ASP A 32 8.87 15.29 0.12
N VAL A 33 10.04 15.24 -0.53
CA VAL A 33 10.92 14.07 -0.52
C VAL A 33 11.42 13.76 0.89
N GLY A 34 11.82 14.80 1.65
CA GLY A 34 12.19 14.63 3.06
C GLY A 34 11.03 14.16 3.93
N GLY A 35 9.83 14.68 3.69
CA GLY A 35 8.62 14.24 4.36
C GLY A 35 8.32 12.75 4.13
N ILE A 36 8.38 12.29 2.88
CA ILE A 36 8.17 10.89 2.52
C ILE A 36 9.23 9.99 3.16
N VAL A 37 10.52 10.33 3.01
CA VAL A 37 11.61 9.50 3.53
C VAL A 37 11.52 9.37 5.05
N ASN A 38 11.20 10.46 5.76
CA ASN A 38 11.01 10.41 7.21
C ASN A 38 9.78 9.56 7.58
N ALA A 39 8.65 9.73 6.90
CA ALA A 39 7.44 8.96 7.17
C ALA A 39 7.63 7.45 6.91
N LEU A 40 8.34 7.08 5.84
CA LEU A 40 8.71 5.69 5.57
C LEU A 40 9.66 5.15 6.65
N SER A 41 10.68 5.93 7.04
CA SER A 41 11.59 5.55 8.14
C SER A 41 10.84 5.34 9.45
N ASP A 42 9.93 6.25 9.81
CA ASP A 42 9.11 6.13 11.03
C ASP A 42 8.23 4.87 11.00
N LEU A 43 7.64 4.55 9.84
CA LEU A 43 6.89 3.31 9.65
C LEU A 43 7.78 2.06 9.79
N GLN A 44 8.92 2.02 9.11
CA GLN A 44 9.84 0.87 9.14
C GLN A 44 10.38 0.61 10.55
N ASN A 45 10.70 1.66 11.30
CA ASN A 45 11.24 1.54 12.65
C ASN A 45 10.17 1.24 13.70
N GLY A 46 8.94 1.70 13.49
CA GLY A 46 7.85 1.56 14.44
C GLY A 46 6.94 0.36 14.21
N SER A 47 6.96 -0.25 13.03
CA SER A 47 6.14 -1.42 12.70
C SER A 47 6.90 -2.41 11.83
N GLN A 48 7.11 -3.61 12.36
CA GLN A 48 7.69 -4.71 11.59
C GLN A 48 6.80 -5.03 10.39
N PHE A 49 5.49 -4.98 10.58
CA PHE A 49 4.53 -5.21 9.50
C PHE A 49 4.66 -4.17 8.38
N ALA A 50 4.81 -2.88 8.70
CA ALA A 50 5.09 -1.86 7.70
C ALA A 50 6.45 -2.05 7.03
N ASN A 51 7.48 -2.45 7.79
CA ASN A 51 8.81 -2.71 7.26
C ASN A 51 8.81 -3.83 6.21
N ASP A 52 8.06 -4.90 6.45
CA ASP A 52 7.94 -6.02 5.50
C ASP A 52 7.26 -5.57 4.20
N ILE A 53 6.19 -4.76 4.30
CA ILE A 53 5.51 -4.17 3.14
C ILE A 53 6.48 -3.28 2.34
N ILE A 54 7.17 -2.37 3.01
CA ILE A 54 8.08 -1.41 2.36
C ILE A 54 9.24 -2.14 1.69
N THR A 55 9.85 -3.11 2.38
CA THR A 55 10.91 -3.95 1.82
C THR A 55 10.41 -4.70 0.58
N ARG A 56 9.18 -5.25 0.63
CA ARG A 56 8.61 -5.95 -0.50
C ARG A 56 8.38 -5.04 -1.71
N LEU A 57 7.85 -3.85 -1.48
CA LEU A 57 7.63 -2.85 -2.54
C LEU A 57 8.95 -2.34 -3.14
N GLN A 58 9.98 -2.12 -2.30
CA GLN A 58 11.32 -1.73 -2.76
C GLN A 58 12.01 -2.81 -3.59
N SER A 59 11.74 -4.08 -3.29
CA SER A 59 12.28 -5.23 -4.05
C SER A 59 11.48 -5.57 -5.31
N SER A 60 10.39 -4.85 -5.58
CA SER A 60 9.51 -5.18 -6.70
C SER A 60 10.04 -4.70 -8.05
N GLU A 61 9.73 -5.45 -9.10
CA GLU A 61 9.91 -5.05 -10.50
C GLU A 61 8.83 -4.05 -10.96
N ASN A 62 7.75 -3.91 -10.20
CA ASN A 62 6.73 -2.89 -10.43
C ASN A 62 7.18 -1.52 -9.92
N ASN A 63 6.88 -0.46 -10.68
CA ASN A 63 7.25 0.90 -10.29
C ASN A 63 6.19 1.55 -9.39
N PHE A 64 6.64 2.11 -8.26
CA PHE A 64 5.80 2.92 -7.38
C PHE A 64 6.35 4.34 -7.26
N ASN A 65 5.52 5.34 -7.56
CA ASN A 65 5.89 6.74 -7.36
C ASN A 65 5.16 7.31 -6.15
N PHE A 66 5.82 8.18 -5.39
CA PHE A 66 5.15 8.93 -4.34
C PHE A 66 4.78 10.32 -4.84
N ILE A 67 3.53 10.72 -4.61
CA ILE A 67 3.04 12.06 -4.89
C ILE A 67 2.52 12.65 -3.58
N VAL A 68 3.07 13.78 -3.16
CA VAL A 68 2.57 14.49 -1.98
C VAL A 68 1.49 15.47 -2.43
N GLU A 69 0.28 15.28 -1.92
CA GLU A 69 -0.83 16.20 -2.16
C GLU A 69 -1.39 16.73 -0.84
N ASN A 70 -1.44 18.06 -0.69
CA ASN A 70 -2.07 18.72 0.46
C ASN A 70 -3.61 18.78 0.36
N LYS A 71 -4.23 17.94 -0.49
CA LYS A 71 -5.69 17.82 -0.67
C LYS A 71 -6.23 16.62 0.11
N GLU A 72 -7.52 16.61 0.42
CA GLU A 72 -8.12 15.86 1.54
C GLU A 72 -8.09 14.32 1.47
N VAL A 73 -7.53 13.69 0.43
CA VAL A 73 -7.67 12.23 0.25
C VAL A 73 -6.35 11.59 -0.16
N ASN A 74 -5.92 10.60 0.63
CA ASN A 74 -4.88 9.66 0.24
C ASN A 74 -5.46 8.66 -0.78
N ARG A 75 -4.67 8.25 -1.78
CA ARG A 75 -5.08 7.16 -2.68
C ARG A 75 -3.89 6.53 -3.39
N VAL A 76 -3.99 5.25 -3.71
CA VAL A 76 -3.17 4.61 -4.75
C VAL A 76 -3.90 4.67 -6.09
N GLN A 77 -3.25 5.29 -7.07
CA GLN A 77 -3.66 5.31 -8.46
C GLN A 77 -2.80 4.33 -9.24
N VAL A 78 -3.41 3.27 -9.76
CA VAL A 78 -2.69 2.24 -10.52
C VAL A 78 -2.27 2.78 -11.88
N ASP A 79 -1.03 2.50 -12.30
CA ASP A 79 -0.60 2.77 -13.67
C ASP A 79 -1.25 1.75 -14.62
N LEU A 80 -2.27 2.20 -15.34
CA LEU A 80 -2.99 1.41 -16.36
C LEU A 80 -2.29 1.48 -17.72
N GLY A 81 -1.17 2.21 -17.82
CA GLY A 81 -0.53 2.66 -19.05
C GLY A 81 0.79 1.97 -19.37
N LEU A 82 0.82 0.65 -19.48
CA LEU A 82 1.87 -0.06 -20.24
C LEU A 82 1.23 -1.10 -21.16
N GLY A 83 1.38 -0.86 -22.47
CA GLY A 83 0.62 -1.48 -23.55
C GLY A 83 0.84 -2.96 -23.82
N ASN A 84 1.10 -3.81 -22.82
CA ASN A 84 1.17 -5.27 -23.01
C ASN A 84 0.84 -6.14 -21.76
N GLY A 85 0.29 -5.59 -20.67
CA GLY A 85 -0.09 -6.38 -19.50
C GLY A 85 -1.56 -6.17 -19.14
N ARG A 86 -2.43 -7.11 -19.53
CA ARG A 86 -3.85 -7.07 -19.13
C ARG A 86 -3.95 -6.97 -17.61
N THR A 87 -4.66 -5.94 -17.15
CA THR A 87 -4.97 -5.69 -15.75
C THR A 87 -5.80 -6.85 -15.20
N GLY A 88 -5.23 -7.62 -14.27
CA GLY A 88 -5.85 -8.78 -13.64
C GLY A 88 -6.96 -8.44 -12.63
N ILE A 89 -7.75 -7.38 -12.86
CA ILE A 89 -8.80 -6.90 -11.94
C ILE A 89 -9.87 -7.98 -11.67
N LEU A 90 -9.98 -9.01 -12.52
CA LEU A 90 -11.06 -10.00 -12.42
C LEU A 90 -10.65 -11.42 -12.00
N ASN A 91 -9.37 -11.83 -12.07
CA ASN A 91 -8.98 -13.24 -11.84
C ASN A 91 -7.76 -13.47 -10.92
N ASN A 92 -7.16 -12.44 -10.32
CA ASN A 92 -5.89 -12.61 -9.58
C ASN A 92 -6.03 -12.92 -8.08
N ASN A 93 -7.18 -12.64 -7.46
CA ASN A 93 -7.30 -12.67 -6.00
C ASN A 93 -7.11 -14.06 -5.38
N ALA A 94 -7.89 -15.07 -5.77
CA ALA A 94 -7.85 -16.37 -5.09
C ALA A 94 -6.50 -17.10 -5.24
N TYR A 95 -5.86 -16.94 -6.40
CA TYR A 95 -4.64 -17.67 -6.74
C TYR A 95 -3.37 -16.99 -6.22
N ALA A 96 -3.31 -15.65 -6.24
CA ALA A 96 -2.19 -14.91 -5.64
C ALA A 96 -2.08 -15.19 -4.13
N PHE A 97 -3.21 -15.27 -3.42
CA PHE A 97 -3.23 -15.63 -2.00
C PHE A 97 -2.67 -17.02 -1.72
N GLN A 98 -3.12 -18.04 -2.47
CA GLN A 98 -2.63 -19.40 -2.32
C GLN A 98 -1.10 -19.49 -2.53
N VAL A 99 -0.56 -18.71 -3.46
CA VAL A 99 0.88 -18.73 -3.78
C VAL A 99 1.71 -17.93 -2.76
N ILE A 100 1.18 -16.80 -2.25
CA ILE A 100 1.82 -15.99 -1.20
C ILE A 100 1.84 -16.74 0.15
N GLU A 101 0.73 -17.35 0.56
CA GLU A 101 0.66 -18.13 1.81
C GLU A 101 1.61 -19.35 1.79
N GLN A 102 1.91 -19.88 0.60
CA GLN A 102 2.85 -20.99 0.42
C GLN A 102 4.31 -20.53 0.22
N GLY A 103 4.60 -19.23 0.29
CA GLY A 103 5.95 -18.68 0.07
C GLY A 103 6.49 -18.91 -1.35
N LYS A 104 5.61 -19.08 -2.34
CA LYS A 104 5.97 -19.42 -3.72
C LYS A 104 5.93 -18.18 -4.62
N ASN A 105 6.59 -18.27 -5.78
CA ASN A 105 6.62 -17.18 -6.76
C ASN A 105 5.38 -17.21 -7.66
N VAL A 106 4.55 -16.16 -7.57
CA VAL A 106 3.28 -16.03 -8.30
C VAL A 106 3.48 -16.02 -9.83
N VAL A 107 4.64 -15.60 -10.34
CA VAL A 107 4.95 -15.50 -11.78
C VAL A 107 5.03 -16.86 -12.46
N SER A 108 5.48 -17.91 -11.75
CA SER A 108 5.68 -19.25 -12.34
C SER A 108 4.40 -19.95 -12.80
N TYR A 109 3.23 -19.45 -12.42
CA TYR A 109 1.93 -20.05 -12.73
C TYR A 109 0.89 -19.06 -13.29
N SER A 110 1.30 -17.81 -13.56
CA SER A 110 0.41 -16.78 -14.11
C SER A 110 0.42 -16.85 -15.64
N PRO A 111 -0.74 -16.71 -16.32
CA PRO A 111 -0.81 -16.62 -17.78
C PRO A 111 -0.29 -15.27 -18.33
N PHE A 112 0.38 -14.48 -17.48
CA PHE A 112 0.91 -13.15 -17.78
C PHE A 112 2.39 -13.11 -17.42
N ASN A 113 3.18 -12.40 -18.21
CA ASN A 113 4.62 -12.29 -18.02
C ASN A 113 5.00 -11.50 -16.76
N ASN A 114 4.09 -10.67 -16.23
CA ASN A 114 4.28 -9.86 -15.03
C ASN A 114 3.01 -9.91 -14.15
N ILE A 115 3.18 -9.71 -12.84
CA ILE A 115 2.09 -9.66 -11.86
C ILE A 115 2.05 -8.30 -11.21
N GLY A 116 0.84 -7.79 -11.01
CA GLY A 116 0.63 -6.44 -10.51
C GLY A 116 0.90 -5.38 -11.58
N SER A 117 0.87 -4.13 -11.15
CA SER A 117 0.83 -2.98 -12.06
C SER A 117 1.59 -1.76 -11.56
N GLY A 118 2.17 -1.81 -10.35
CA GLY A 118 2.73 -0.62 -9.72
C GLY A 118 1.66 0.46 -9.48
N GLY A 119 2.10 1.72 -9.37
CA GLY A 119 1.21 2.87 -9.31
C GLY A 119 1.74 4.07 -8.54
N ASP A 120 0.96 5.14 -8.53
CA ASP A 120 1.23 6.35 -7.77
C ASP A 120 0.59 6.26 -6.39
N ILE A 121 1.40 6.35 -5.35
CA ILE A 121 1.02 6.48 -3.94
C ILE A 121 0.85 7.97 -3.66
N ILE A 122 -0.41 8.43 -3.67
CA ILE A 122 -0.76 9.81 -3.37
C ILE A 122 -1.02 9.92 -1.86
N TRP A 123 -0.17 10.68 -1.18
CA TRP A 123 -0.21 10.84 0.28
C TRP A 123 -0.35 12.31 0.68
N ASN A 124 -1.26 12.56 1.60
CA ASN A 124 -1.44 13.81 2.32
C ASN A 124 -0.79 13.71 3.71
N PRO A 125 0.29 14.47 3.97
CA PRO A 125 1.01 14.43 5.24
C PRO A 125 0.16 14.75 6.47
N LYS A 126 -0.98 15.45 6.32
CA LYS A 126 -1.91 15.74 7.41
C LYS A 126 -2.57 14.48 7.98
N THR A 127 -2.63 13.40 7.21
CA THR A 127 -3.13 12.09 7.67
C THR A 127 -2.09 11.31 8.49
N GLY A 128 -0.86 11.83 8.58
CA GLY A 128 0.25 11.23 9.29
C GLY A 128 0.75 9.94 8.66
N ILE A 129 1.65 9.26 9.37
CA ILE A 129 2.25 7.99 8.93
C ILE A 129 1.23 6.86 8.80
N ILE A 130 0.13 6.92 9.55
CA ILE A 130 -0.92 5.88 9.47
C ILE A 130 -1.68 5.97 8.14
N GLY A 131 -1.98 7.19 7.67
CA GLY A 131 -2.58 7.37 6.35
C GLY A 131 -1.65 6.89 5.22
N LEU A 132 -0.33 7.10 5.36
CA LEU A 132 0.65 6.51 4.44
C LEU A 132 0.66 4.98 4.51
N GLY A 133 0.57 4.40 5.72
CA GLY A 133 0.47 2.96 5.93
C GLY A 133 -0.73 2.32 5.23
N HIS A 134 -1.90 2.98 5.23
CA HIS A 134 -3.08 2.54 4.48
C HIS A 134 -2.79 2.47 2.97
N GLU A 135 -2.20 3.52 2.41
CA GLU A 135 -1.85 3.54 0.98
C GLU A 135 -0.76 2.54 0.61
N LEU A 136 0.21 2.30 1.49
CA LEU A 136 1.20 1.23 1.30
C LEU A 136 0.53 -0.15 1.26
N GLY A 137 -0.57 -0.35 2.00
CA GLY A 137 -1.41 -1.54 1.89
C GLY A 137 -2.05 -1.69 0.50
N HIS A 138 -2.59 -0.60 -0.06
CA HIS A 138 -3.10 -0.63 -1.43
C HIS A 138 -1.99 -0.83 -2.47
N ALA A 139 -0.81 -0.24 -2.27
CA ALA A 139 0.34 -0.44 -3.15
C ALA A 139 0.82 -1.90 -3.10
N TYR A 140 0.82 -2.50 -1.90
CA TYR A 140 1.10 -3.93 -1.71
C TYR A 140 0.09 -4.78 -2.49
N ASP A 141 -1.21 -4.54 -2.33
CA ASP A 141 -2.23 -5.25 -3.11
C ASP A 141 -2.04 -5.04 -4.62
N ALA A 142 -1.76 -3.82 -5.08
CA ALA A 142 -1.49 -3.52 -6.49
C ALA A 142 -0.25 -4.24 -7.01
N ASN A 143 0.78 -4.41 -6.17
CA ASN A 143 2.00 -5.13 -6.49
C ASN A 143 1.75 -6.61 -6.84
N PHE A 144 0.74 -7.22 -6.23
CA PHE A 144 0.35 -8.60 -6.47
C PHE A 144 -0.89 -8.73 -7.36
N GLY A 145 -1.39 -7.62 -7.90
CA GLY A 145 -2.60 -7.58 -8.71
C GLY A 145 -3.86 -7.96 -7.93
N MET A 146 -3.86 -7.74 -6.62
CA MET A 146 -4.96 -8.05 -5.72
C MET A 146 -5.93 -6.88 -5.53
N LEU A 147 -5.60 -5.66 -5.95
CA LEU A 147 -6.46 -4.49 -5.74
C LEU A 147 -7.87 -4.72 -6.32
N ASP A 148 -8.89 -4.66 -5.46
CA ASP A 148 -10.24 -5.14 -5.77
C ASP A 148 -11.31 -4.15 -5.29
N SER A 149 -11.98 -3.48 -6.23
CA SER A 149 -13.06 -2.53 -5.96
C SER A 149 -14.44 -3.18 -5.81
N ARG A 150 -14.56 -4.50 -5.87
CA ARG A 150 -15.84 -5.16 -5.61
C ARG A 150 -16.26 -4.90 -4.16
N ARG A 151 -17.55 -4.66 -3.98
CA ARG A 151 -18.17 -4.44 -2.67
C ARG A 151 -18.66 -5.76 -2.09
N ILE A 152 -18.43 -5.95 -0.79
CA ILE A 152 -18.85 -7.14 -0.02
C ILE A 152 -19.70 -6.74 1.17
N SER A 153 -20.61 -7.62 1.58
CA SER A 153 -21.32 -7.47 2.85
C SER A 153 -20.41 -7.88 4.01
N ILE A 154 -20.26 -7.00 5.00
CA ILE A 154 -19.45 -7.22 6.19
C ILE A 154 -20.10 -6.52 7.38
N ASN A 155 -20.24 -7.23 8.50
CA ASN A 155 -20.79 -6.71 9.76
C ASN A 155 -22.09 -5.87 9.59
N GLY A 156 -23.02 -6.35 8.77
CA GLY A 156 -24.31 -5.69 8.53
C GLY A 156 -24.28 -4.46 7.61
N GLY A 157 -23.14 -4.13 7.02
CA GLY A 157 -23.01 -3.09 5.99
C GLY A 157 -22.27 -3.58 4.76
N THR A 158 -21.84 -2.65 3.91
CA THR A 158 -21.18 -2.95 2.62
C THR A 158 -19.93 -2.11 2.44
N GLU A 159 -18.80 -2.73 2.12
CA GLU A 159 -17.51 -2.06 1.89
C GLU A 159 -16.76 -2.65 0.70
N GLU A 160 -15.89 -1.87 0.05
CA GLU A 160 -14.98 -2.36 -0.99
C GLU A 160 -13.87 -3.24 -0.41
N ILE A 161 -13.57 -4.36 -1.07
CA ILE A 161 -12.53 -5.31 -0.63
C ILE A 161 -11.19 -4.61 -0.42
N ARG A 162 -10.79 -3.74 -1.36
CA ARG A 162 -9.57 -2.94 -1.25
C ARG A 162 -9.51 -2.13 0.03
N GLU A 163 -10.62 -1.54 0.46
CA GLU A 163 -10.67 -0.70 1.68
C GLU A 163 -10.72 -1.56 2.95
N VAL A 164 -11.40 -2.72 2.91
CA VAL A 164 -11.33 -3.71 3.99
C VAL A 164 -9.89 -4.14 4.24
N ARG A 165 -9.16 -4.52 3.17
CA ARG A 165 -7.74 -4.89 3.29
C ARG A 165 -6.85 -3.69 3.63
N GLY A 166 -7.10 -2.51 3.06
CA GLY A 166 -6.42 -1.27 3.43
C GLY A 166 -6.47 -1.00 4.93
N VAL A 167 -7.67 -1.07 5.52
CA VAL A 167 -7.86 -0.91 6.97
C VAL A 167 -7.27 -2.06 7.78
N TYR A 168 -7.24 -3.29 7.24
CA TYR A 168 -6.49 -4.38 7.88
C TYR A 168 -5.00 -4.04 7.99
N TYR A 169 -4.35 -3.63 6.88
CA TYR A 169 -2.94 -3.22 6.89
C TYR A 169 -2.74 -2.03 7.84
N GLU A 170 -3.60 -1.01 7.78
CA GLU A 170 -3.58 0.16 8.68
C GLU A 170 -3.63 -0.28 10.15
N ASN A 171 -4.52 -1.21 10.49
CA ASN A 171 -4.70 -1.68 11.87
C ASN A 171 -3.55 -2.55 12.35
N ARG A 172 -2.93 -3.37 11.49
CA ARG A 172 -1.70 -4.10 11.85
C ARG A 172 -0.57 -3.13 12.20
N ILE A 173 -0.42 -2.06 11.42
CA ILE A 173 0.55 -0.99 11.70
C ILE A 173 0.21 -0.26 13.01
N ARG A 174 -1.07 0.05 13.23
CA ARG A 174 -1.52 0.67 14.50
C ARG A 174 -1.24 -0.21 15.72
N GLN A 175 -1.37 -1.54 15.61
CA GLN A 175 -1.05 -2.47 16.69
C GLN A 175 0.41 -2.40 17.08
N ASP A 176 1.33 -2.42 16.10
CA ASP A 176 2.77 -2.31 16.37
C ASP A 176 3.14 -0.95 17.00
N LEU A 177 2.44 0.12 16.60
CA LEU A 177 2.65 1.48 17.07
C LEU A 177 1.89 1.85 18.36
N ASP A 178 1.24 0.89 19.02
CA ASP A 178 0.37 1.10 20.18
C ASP A 178 -0.67 2.22 19.96
N LYS A 179 -1.33 2.20 18.80
CA LYS A 179 -2.39 3.14 18.41
C LYS A 179 -3.75 2.46 18.47
N ARG A 180 -4.78 3.26 18.76
CA ARG A 180 -6.17 2.84 18.66
C ARG A 180 -6.49 2.38 17.24
N LEU A 181 -7.11 1.20 17.14
CA LEU A 181 -7.60 0.62 15.88
C LEU A 181 -8.70 1.47 15.25
N ARG A 182 -8.70 1.52 13.92
CA ARG A 182 -9.75 2.09 13.10
C ARG A 182 -10.87 1.05 12.95
N PRO A 183 -12.07 1.31 13.48
CA PRO A 183 -13.15 0.35 13.41
C PRO A 183 -13.87 0.36 12.07
N ASN A 184 -13.79 1.43 11.28
CA ASN A 184 -14.56 1.57 10.04
C ASN A 184 -13.83 2.42 8.99
N TYR A 185 -14.13 2.16 7.73
CA TYR A 185 -13.73 3.02 6.61
C TYR A 185 -14.90 3.94 6.19
N SER A 186 -15.94 3.38 5.55
CA SER A 186 -17.13 4.13 5.11
C SER A 186 -18.45 3.76 5.79
N GLY A 187 -18.43 2.79 6.72
CA GLY A 187 -19.66 2.39 7.42
C GLY A 187 -19.50 1.19 8.36
N PRO A 188 -19.42 -0.05 7.81
CA PRO A 188 -19.42 -1.24 8.64
C PRO A 188 -18.17 -1.33 9.53
N SER A 189 -18.31 -2.06 10.65
CA SER A 189 -17.14 -2.45 11.44
C SER A 189 -16.23 -3.33 10.59
N LEU A 190 -14.94 -3.03 10.60
CA LEU A 190 -13.86 -3.81 10.00
C LEU A 190 -13.04 -4.55 11.07
N LEU A 191 -13.60 -4.63 12.29
CA LEU A 191 -13.13 -5.46 13.38
C LEU A 191 -14.12 -6.61 13.65
N ASP A 192 -13.60 -7.75 14.08
CA ASP A 192 -14.39 -8.90 14.51
C ASP A 192 -15.04 -8.68 15.89
N GLY A 193 -15.80 -9.67 16.38
CA GLY A 193 -16.43 -9.62 17.70
C GLY A 193 -15.44 -9.51 18.88
N ASN A 194 -14.17 -9.88 18.66
CA ASN A 194 -13.08 -9.77 19.62
C ASN A 194 -12.27 -8.48 19.46
N LYS A 195 -12.70 -7.56 18.57
CA LYS A 195 -12.01 -6.32 18.20
C LYS A 195 -10.67 -6.52 17.48
N ASN A 196 -10.47 -7.67 16.84
CA ASN A 196 -9.32 -7.89 15.97
C ASN A 196 -9.60 -7.39 14.55
N PRO A 197 -8.57 -6.94 13.81
CA PRO A 197 -8.72 -6.55 12.40
C PRO A 197 -9.18 -7.72 11.52
N ILE A 198 -10.18 -7.49 10.67
CA ILE A 198 -10.66 -8.50 9.73
C ILE A 198 -9.83 -8.45 8.45
N TYR A 199 -9.28 -9.59 8.05
CA TYR A 199 -8.69 -9.76 6.72
C TYR A 199 -9.68 -10.45 5.77
N TYR A 200 -9.80 -9.95 4.54
CA TYR A 200 -10.67 -10.55 3.52
C TYR A 200 -9.86 -11.23 2.42
N GLN A 201 -9.97 -12.56 2.31
CA GLN A 201 -9.20 -13.40 1.37
C GLN A 201 -9.93 -13.73 0.06
N GLY A 202 -11.20 -13.33 -0.13
CA GLY A 202 -11.86 -13.41 -1.43
C GLY A 202 -12.19 -14.81 -1.98
N ILE A 203 -12.09 -15.87 -1.18
CA ILE A 203 -12.49 -17.23 -1.61
C ILE A 203 -13.70 -17.69 -0.79
N LEU A 204 -14.91 -17.44 -1.33
CA LEU A 204 -16.19 -17.90 -0.77
C LEU A 204 -16.43 -17.46 0.71
N PRO A 205 -17.64 -17.58 1.28
CA PRO A 205 -17.91 -17.08 2.62
C PRO A 205 -17.28 -18.04 3.64
N THR A 206 -15.98 -17.91 3.86
CA THR A 206 -15.34 -18.49 5.04
C THR A 206 -14.42 -17.42 5.61
N ILE A 207 -14.95 -16.74 6.63
CA ILE A 207 -14.18 -15.87 7.51
C ILE A 207 -13.11 -16.75 8.14
N MET A 208 -11.87 -16.65 7.67
CA MET A 208 -10.74 -17.22 8.40
C MET A 208 -10.43 -16.30 9.58
N LEU A 209 -10.82 -16.75 10.77
CA LEU A 209 -10.28 -16.26 12.03
C LEU A 209 -8.84 -16.76 12.14
N LEU A 210 -7.87 -15.90 11.82
CA LEU A 210 -6.47 -16.19 12.14
C LEU A 210 -6.27 -15.99 13.64
N GLY A 211 -6.25 -17.10 14.38
CA GLY A 211 -5.96 -17.18 15.81
C GLY A 211 -4.46 -17.08 16.12
N LYS A 212 -4.20 -16.72 17.38
CA LYS A 212 -2.91 -16.41 18.03
C LYS A 212 -1.73 -17.32 17.69
#